data_AF-A0A956GQW5-F1
#
_entry.id   AF-A0A956GQW5-F1
#
_cell.length_a   1.000
_cell.length_b   1.000
_cell.length_c   1.000
_cell.angle_alpha   90.00
_cell.angle_beta   90.00
_cell.angle_gamma   90.00
#
_symmetry.space_group_name_H-M   'P 1'
#
loop_
_entity.id
_entity.type
_entity.pdbx_description
1 polymer ?
#
loop_
_entity_poly.entity_id
_entity_poly.type
_entity_poly.pdbx_seq_one_letter_code
_entity_poly.pdbx_strand_id
1 'polypeptide(L)'
;MGISRVHLRDRYIDTNDACMEVWLRLLVSAIESTHDKPAWLVAAAAEWNEVATMGHGFGVIPDLDNVITDESRRDTVLRLAEAAARRLRELGDPIPAAVLNQLGAGPVDSSFTRDVPAAMFQEVADDFIRLVREAPL
;
A
#
# COMPACT_ATOMS: atom_id res chain seq x y z
N MET A 1 -11.50 -2.47 -13.67
CA MET A 1 -10.75 -2.16 -12.44
C MET A 1 -11.76 -1.63 -11.44
N GLY A 2 -11.81 -2.20 -10.24
CA GLY A 2 -12.67 -1.71 -9.18
C GLY A 2 -12.08 -0.49 -8.48
N ILE A 3 -12.83 0.00 -7.49
CA ILE A 3 -12.42 1.06 -6.58
C ILE A 3 -12.42 0.45 -5.18
N SER A 4 -11.31 0.63 -4.49
CA SER A 4 -11.11 0.26 -3.11
C SER A 4 -11.35 1.47 -2.23
N ARG A 5 -12.15 1.30 -1.17
CA ARG A 5 -12.31 2.30 -0.12
C ARG A 5 -11.49 1.90 1.09
N VAL A 6 -10.44 2.66 1.36
CA VAL A 6 -9.54 2.42 2.49
C VAL A 6 -9.95 3.32 3.64
N HIS A 7 -10.22 2.74 4.81
CA HIS A 7 -10.71 3.45 5.98
C HIS A 7 -9.64 3.53 7.07
N LEU A 8 -9.71 4.62 7.85
CA LEU A 8 -9.07 4.74 9.15
C LEU A 8 -9.97 5.64 10.01
N ARG A 9 -10.57 5.06 11.04
CA ARG A 9 -11.61 5.68 11.87
C ARG A 9 -12.78 6.20 11.02
N ASP A 10 -13.09 7.48 11.13
CA ASP A 10 -14.17 8.17 10.43
C ASP A 10 -13.73 8.74 9.06
N ARG A 11 -12.49 8.49 8.64
CA ARG A 11 -11.92 8.98 7.37
C ARG A 11 -11.69 7.84 6.39
N TYR A 12 -11.67 8.19 5.10
CA TYR A 12 -11.39 7.24 4.03
C TYR A 12 -10.77 7.91 2.80
N ILE A 13 -10.20 7.08 1.93
CA ILE A 13 -9.81 7.42 0.56
C ILE A 13 -10.42 6.40 -0.39
N ASP A 14 -10.80 6.84 -1.60
CA ASP A 14 -11.23 5.96 -2.69
C ASP A 14 -10.10 5.90 -3.72
N THR A 15 -9.67 4.70 -4.08
CA THR A 15 -8.53 4.50 -4.98
C THR A 15 -8.75 3.32 -5.91
N ASN A 16 -8.03 3.29 -7.03
CA ASN A 16 -8.05 2.16 -7.95
C ASN A 16 -7.40 0.92 -7.32
N ASP A 17 -8.05 -0.24 -7.44
CA ASP A 17 -7.57 -1.50 -6.85
C ASP A 17 -6.12 -1.81 -7.22
N ALA A 18 -5.77 -1.75 -8.51
CA ALA A 18 -4.41 -2.09 -8.96
C ALA A 18 -3.36 -1.12 -8.42
N CYS A 19 -3.72 0.16 -8.24
CA CYS A 19 -2.83 1.14 -7.63
C CYS A 19 -2.65 0.87 -6.13
N MET A 20 -3.72 0.47 -5.44
CA MET A 20 -3.68 0.10 -4.03
C MET A 20 -2.93 -1.21 -3.78
N GLU A 21 -3.08 -2.22 -4.63
CA GLU A 21 -2.32 -3.47 -4.56
C GLU A 21 -0.81 -3.19 -4.67
N VAL A 22 -0.39 -2.43 -5.68
CA VAL A 22 1.01 -2.03 -5.85
C VAL A 22 1.51 -1.24 -4.64
N TRP A 23 0.70 -0.30 -4.13
CA TRP A 23 1.06 0.49 -2.96
C TRP A 23 1.27 -0.38 -1.71
N LEU A 24 0.36 -1.33 -1.44
CA LEU A 24 0.51 -2.26 -0.32
C LEU A 24 1.72 -3.18 -0.47
N ARG A 25 2.03 -3.65 -1.68
CA ARG A 25 3.25 -4.44 -1.93
C ARG A 25 4.52 -3.64 -1.62
N LEU A 26 4.55 -2.35 -1.94
CA LEU A 26 5.67 -1.47 -1.59
C LEU A 26 5.77 -1.24 -0.07
N LEU A 27 4.64 -1.08 0.63
CA LEU A 27 4.60 -0.99 2.10
C LEU A 27 5.10 -2.28 2.76
N VAL A 28 4.65 -3.45 2.29
CA VAL A 28 5.11 -4.76 2.76
C VAL A 28 6.62 -4.89 2.56
N SER A 29 7.14 -4.51 1.39
CA SER A 29 8.58 -4.54 1.13
C SER A 29 9.39 -3.62 2.08
N ALA A 30 8.85 -2.44 2.41
CA ALA A 30 9.47 -1.54 3.38
C ALA A 30 9.47 -2.15 4.80
N ILE A 31 8.39 -2.85 5.18
CA ILE A 31 8.32 -3.59 6.44
C ILE A 31 9.35 -4.72 6.44
N GLU A 32 9.39 -5.54 5.38
CA GLU A 32 10.32 -6.67 5.22
C GLU A 32 11.79 -6.24 5.27
N SER A 33 12.09 -5.01 4.86
CA SER A 33 13.44 -4.43 4.94
C SER A 33 13.80 -3.86 6.33
N THR A 34 12.85 -3.75 7.25
CA THR A 34 13.08 -3.22 8.61
C THR A 34 13.66 -4.31 9.54
N HIS A 35 14.74 -4.01 10.25
CA HIS A 35 15.29 -4.90 11.28
C HIS A 35 14.45 -4.86 12.57
N ASP A 36 14.43 -5.96 13.33
CA ASP A 36 13.75 -6.08 14.63
C ASP A 36 12.27 -5.63 14.62
N LYS A 37 11.52 -6.12 13.63
CA LYS A 37 10.09 -5.78 13.47
C LYS A 37 9.29 -6.27 14.68
N PRO A 38 8.44 -5.43 15.31
CA PRO A 38 7.54 -5.90 16.34
C PRO A 38 6.47 -6.84 15.74
N ALA A 39 5.95 -7.77 16.55
CA ALA A 39 5.03 -8.80 16.10
C ALA A 39 3.77 -8.25 15.39
N TRP A 40 3.26 -7.10 15.84
CA TRP A 40 2.09 -6.45 15.22
C TRP A 40 2.39 -6.00 13.77
N LEU A 41 3.62 -5.59 13.48
CA LEU A 41 4.01 -5.14 12.15
C LEU A 41 4.22 -6.32 11.19
N VAL A 42 4.68 -7.46 11.73
CA VAL A 42 4.73 -8.73 10.99
C VAL A 42 3.33 -9.19 10.61
N ALA A 43 2.38 -9.14 11.54
CA ALA A 43 0.98 -9.49 11.28
C ALA A 43 0.36 -8.56 10.23
N ALA A 44 0.55 -7.24 10.36
CA ALA A 44 0.09 -6.26 9.38
C ALA A 44 0.66 -6.52 7.98
N ALA A 45 1.96 -6.84 7.87
CA ALA A 45 2.57 -7.15 6.57
C ALA A 45 1.99 -8.42 5.92
N ALA A 46 1.70 -9.45 6.72
CA ALA A 46 1.08 -10.68 6.21
C ALA A 46 -0.33 -10.39 5.66
N GLU A 47 -1.16 -9.67 6.41
CA GLU A 47 -2.50 -9.27 6.00
C GLU A 47 -2.46 -8.37 4.75
N TRP A 48 -1.62 -7.34 4.75
CA TRP A 48 -1.50 -6.42 3.62
C TRP A 48 -0.99 -7.11 2.36
N ASN A 49 -0.09 -8.08 2.50
CA ASN A 49 0.34 -8.91 1.39
C ASN A 49 -0.80 -9.77 0.83
N GLU A 50 -1.58 -10.36 1.73
CA GLU A 50 -2.73 -11.21 1.39
C GLU A 50 -3.77 -10.41 0.58
N VAL A 51 -4.21 -9.26 1.08
CA VAL A 51 -5.21 -8.42 0.37
C VAL A 51 -4.67 -7.84 -0.93
N ALA A 52 -3.36 -7.58 -1.03
CA ALA A 52 -2.73 -7.07 -2.25
C ALA A 52 -2.56 -8.10 -3.36
N THR A 53 -2.78 -9.40 -3.08
CA THR A 53 -2.53 -10.51 -4.02
C THR A 53 -3.77 -11.32 -4.35
N MET A 54 -4.81 -11.31 -3.51
CA MET A 54 -5.96 -12.19 -3.70
C MET A 54 -6.97 -11.74 -4.77
N GLY A 55 -6.94 -10.49 -5.24
CA GLY A 55 -7.87 -10.00 -6.26
C GLY A 55 -9.35 -10.11 -5.83
N HIS A 56 -9.64 -9.91 -4.53
CA HIS A 56 -11.00 -10.02 -4.02
C HIS A 56 -11.92 -8.98 -4.65
N GLY A 57 -13.06 -9.41 -5.18
CA GLY A 57 -14.10 -8.54 -5.77
C GLY A 57 -14.78 -7.55 -4.80
N PHE A 58 -14.29 -7.46 -3.55
CA PHE A 58 -14.73 -6.51 -2.53
C PHE A 58 -13.75 -5.33 -2.36
N GLY A 59 -12.67 -5.28 -3.15
CA GLY A 59 -11.63 -4.26 -3.07
C GLY A 59 -10.46 -4.64 -2.16
N VAL A 60 -9.46 -3.78 -2.14
CA VAL A 60 -8.17 -3.90 -1.46
C VAL A 60 -8.23 -3.05 -0.20
N ILE A 61 -8.65 -3.66 0.91
CA ILE A 61 -8.98 -2.96 2.16
C ILE A 61 -8.02 -3.42 3.27
N PRO A 62 -6.95 -2.68 3.56
CA PRO A 62 -6.10 -2.95 4.73
C PRO A 62 -6.81 -2.52 6.01
N ASP A 63 -6.76 -3.35 7.07
CA ASP A 63 -7.40 -3.04 8.36
C ASP A 63 -6.55 -2.05 9.19
N LEU A 64 -6.56 -0.78 8.77
CA LEU A 64 -5.74 0.25 9.40
C LEU A 64 -6.16 0.55 10.85
N ASP A 65 -7.44 0.35 11.20
CA ASP A 65 -7.95 0.61 12.55
C ASP A 65 -7.37 -0.34 13.61
N ASN A 66 -7.13 -1.59 13.23
CA ASN A 66 -6.51 -2.58 14.11
C ASN A 66 -4.98 -2.47 14.13
N VAL A 67 -4.38 -1.90 13.08
CA VAL A 67 -2.93 -1.67 13.02
C VAL A 67 -2.54 -0.40 13.78
N ILE A 68 -3.24 0.71 13.55
CA ILE A 68 -2.90 2.06 14.03
C ILE A 68 -3.71 2.39 15.29
N THR A 69 -3.29 1.79 16.40
CA THR A 69 -4.01 1.91 17.69
C THR A 69 -3.51 3.04 18.58
N ASP A 70 -2.34 3.61 18.29
CA ASP A 70 -1.66 4.62 19.08
C ASP A 70 -0.68 5.43 18.22
N GLU A 71 -0.21 6.58 18.74
CA GLU A 71 0.67 7.50 18.00
C GLU A 71 2.00 6.85 17.60
N SER A 72 2.53 5.94 18.43
CA SER A 72 3.80 5.25 18.12
C SER A 72 3.67 4.34 16.91
N ARG A 73 2.55 3.63 16.80
CA ARG A 73 2.23 2.82 15.62
C ARG A 73 1.96 3.68 14.40
N ARG A 74 1.21 4.78 14.55
CA ARG A 74 1.00 5.76 13.47
C ARG A 74 2.34 6.26 12.92
N ASP A 75 3.23 6.74 13.77
CA ASP A 75 4.54 7.24 13.37
C ASP A 75 5.37 6.19 12.64
N THR A 76 5.27 4.94 13.09
CA THR A 76 5.94 3.81 12.44
C THR A 76 5.39 3.57 11.04
N VAL A 77 4.06 3.53 10.87
CA VAL A 77 3.42 3.38 9.56
C VAL A 77 3.75 4.55 8.64
N LEU A 78 3.75 5.79 9.13
CA LEU A 78 4.14 6.96 8.34
C LEU A 78 5.57 6.88 7.84
N ARG A 79 6.54 6.49 8.68
CA ARG A 79 7.94 6.32 8.23
C ARG A 79 8.09 5.24 7.15
N LEU A 80 7.34 4.14 7.28
CA LEU A 80 7.31 3.06 6.30
C LEU A 80 6.66 3.52 4.98
N ALA A 81 5.56 4.26 5.07
CA ALA A 81 4.90 4.84 3.90
C ALA A 81 5.81 5.84 3.17
N GLU A 82 6.54 6.67 3.89
CA GLU A 82 7.53 7.56 3.28
C GLU A 82 8.67 6.79 2.60
N ALA A 83 9.11 5.66 3.18
CA ALA A 83 10.10 4.78 2.55
C ALA A 83 9.55 4.12 1.28
N ALA A 84 8.33 3.61 1.32
CA ALA A 84 7.64 3.05 0.16
C ALA A 84 7.43 4.10 -0.95
N ALA A 85 7.06 5.34 -0.60
CA ALA A 85 6.92 6.44 -1.54
C ALA A 85 8.25 6.84 -2.19
N ARG A 86 9.36 6.83 -1.43
CA ARG A 86 10.70 7.01 -2.03
C ARG A 86 11.02 5.88 -3.01
N ARG A 87 10.77 4.63 -2.61
CA ARG A 87 10.99 3.47 -3.47
C ARG A 87 10.17 3.54 -4.76
N LEU A 88 8.92 3.96 -4.68
CA LEU A 88 8.06 4.18 -5.84
C LEU A 88 8.69 5.15 -6.85
N ARG A 89 9.23 6.28 -6.38
CA ARG A 89 9.89 7.27 -7.25
C ARG A 89 11.14 6.72 -7.93
N GLU A 90 11.84 5.78 -7.29
CA GLU A 90 13.02 5.12 -7.86
C GLU A 90 12.67 4.11 -8.97
N LEU A 91 11.41 3.69 -9.10
CA LEU A 91 11.01 2.75 -10.16
C LEU A 91 10.96 3.41 -11.55
N GLY A 92 11.02 4.75 -11.62
CA GLY A 92 11.02 5.54 -12.85
C GLY A 92 9.67 6.17 -13.18
N ASP A 93 9.65 6.97 -14.25
CA ASP A 93 8.42 7.53 -14.83
C ASP A 93 8.56 7.62 -16.36
N PRO A 94 7.76 6.86 -17.14
CA PRO A 94 6.77 5.88 -16.67
C PRO A 94 7.43 4.68 -15.99
N ILE A 95 6.70 4.00 -15.09
CA ILE A 95 7.18 2.78 -14.45
C ILE A 95 7.05 1.63 -15.44
N PRO A 96 8.14 0.88 -15.72
CA PRO A 96 8.07 -0.24 -16.65
C PRO A 96 7.09 -1.33 -16.18
N ALA A 97 6.27 -1.85 -17.09
CA ALA A 97 5.31 -2.92 -16.79
C ALA A 97 5.97 -4.15 -16.16
N ALA A 98 7.15 -4.53 -16.66
CA ALA A 98 7.93 -5.64 -16.14
C ALA A 98 8.36 -5.44 -14.67
N VAL A 99 8.67 -4.20 -14.28
CA VAL A 99 9.02 -3.86 -12.90
C VAL A 99 7.78 -3.98 -12.00
N LEU A 100 6.63 -3.47 -12.45
CA LEU A 100 5.37 -3.61 -11.70
C LEU A 100 4.97 -5.09 -11.51
N ASN A 101 5.08 -5.89 -12.56
CA ASN A 101 4.75 -7.32 -12.52
C ASN A 101 5.68 -8.10 -11.56
N GLN A 102 6.92 -7.65 -11.35
CA GLN A 102 7.85 -8.26 -10.38
C GLN A 102 7.49 -7.98 -8.92
N LEU A 103 6.67 -6.97 -8.63
CA LEU A 103 6.19 -6.71 -7.27
C LEU A 103 5.21 -7.79 -6.78
N GLY A 104 4.61 -8.54 -7.73
CA GLY A 104 3.57 -9.53 -7.43
C GLY A 104 2.33 -8.87 -6.84
N ALA A 105 1.87 -7.77 -7.43
CA ALA A 105 0.62 -7.10 -7.07
C ALA A 105 -0.53 -7.65 -7.91
N GLY A 106 -1.69 -7.83 -7.27
CA GLY A 106 -2.89 -8.40 -7.90
C GLY A 106 -2.88 -9.92 -7.99
N PRO A 107 -3.96 -10.52 -8.53
CA PRO A 107 -4.08 -11.96 -8.70
C PRO A 107 -3.08 -12.50 -9.72
N VAL A 108 -2.76 -13.79 -9.61
CA VAL A 108 -1.71 -14.47 -10.39
C VAL A 108 -1.91 -14.38 -11.91
N ASP A 109 -3.14 -14.19 -12.38
CA ASP A 109 -3.51 -14.05 -13.79
C ASP A 109 -3.61 -12.59 -14.27
N SER A 110 -3.43 -11.61 -13.38
CA SER A 110 -3.37 -10.19 -13.71
C SER A 110 -1.93 -9.76 -14.02
N SER A 111 -1.76 -8.93 -15.05
CA SER A 111 -0.47 -8.33 -15.37
C SER A 111 -0.62 -6.96 -16.02
N PHE A 112 0.32 -6.08 -15.73
CA PHE A 112 0.50 -4.83 -16.45
C PHE A 112 1.04 -5.14 -17.85
N THR A 113 0.32 -4.70 -18.88
CA THR A 113 0.66 -4.92 -20.30
C THR A 113 1.37 -3.74 -20.95
N ARG A 114 1.47 -2.62 -20.24
CA ARG A 114 2.11 -1.38 -20.68
C ARG A 114 2.70 -0.65 -19.48
N ASP A 115 3.70 0.17 -19.75
CA ASP A 115 4.28 1.05 -18.74
C ASP A 115 3.22 2.03 -18.24
N VAL A 116 3.28 2.35 -16.96
CA VAL A 116 2.24 3.12 -16.27
C VAL A 116 2.85 4.42 -15.71
N PRO A 117 2.21 5.58 -15.91
CA PRO A 117 2.68 6.83 -15.31
C PRO A 117 2.83 6.70 -13.80
N ALA A 118 3.97 7.14 -13.25
CA ALA A 118 4.23 7.05 -11.81
C ALA A 118 3.20 7.86 -10.99
N ALA A 119 2.67 8.94 -11.57
CA ALA A 119 1.65 9.80 -10.96
C ALA A 119 0.45 9.02 -10.42
N MET A 120 0.00 7.96 -11.12
CA MET A 120 -1.15 7.15 -10.69
C MET A 120 -0.92 6.49 -9.33
N PHE A 121 0.31 6.05 -9.05
CA PHE A 121 0.66 5.42 -7.77
C PHE A 121 1.05 6.47 -6.72
N GLN A 122 1.61 7.61 -7.16
CA GLN A 122 1.98 8.71 -6.27
C GLN A 122 0.76 9.36 -5.62
N GLU A 123 -0.33 9.53 -6.37
CA GLU A 123 -1.61 10.01 -5.82
C GLU A 123 -2.10 9.12 -4.66
N VAL A 124 -2.04 7.80 -4.84
CA VAL A 124 -2.41 6.83 -3.78
C VAL A 124 -1.49 6.91 -2.58
N ALA A 125 -0.18 7.05 -2.81
CA ALA A 125 0.80 7.19 -1.74
C ALA A 125 0.53 8.44 -0.89
N ASP A 126 0.31 9.58 -1.55
CA ASP A 126 0.06 10.86 -0.89
C ASP A 126 -1.27 10.84 -0.12
N ASP A 127 -2.32 10.28 -0.72
CA ASP A 127 -3.63 10.13 -0.08
C ASP A 127 -3.58 9.18 1.12
N PHE A 128 -2.86 8.06 1.03
CA PHE A 128 -2.67 7.13 2.14
C PHE A 128 -1.92 7.80 3.30
N ILE A 129 -0.81 8.49 3.01
CA ILE A 129 -0.02 9.20 4.03
C ILE A 129 -0.87 10.27 4.70
N ARG A 130 -1.66 11.02 3.92
CA ARG A 130 -2.58 12.05 4.44
C ARG A 130 -3.66 11.43 5.32
N LEU A 131 -4.26 10.31 4.90
CA LEU A 131 -5.24 9.57 5.69
C LEU A 131 -4.66 9.17 7.06
N VAL A 132 -3.49 8.53 7.08
CA VAL A 132 -2.84 8.07 8.30
C VAL A 132 -2.46 9.22 9.23
N ARG A 133 -1.99 10.33 8.67
CA ARG A 133 -1.53 11.50 9.43
C ARG A 133 -2.66 12.28 10.07
N GLU A 134 -3.78 12.43 9.37
CA GLU A 134 -4.83 13.37 9.77
C GLU A 134 -6.09 12.69 10.34
N ALA A 135 -6.18 11.37 10.34
CA ALA A 135 -7.25 10.67 11.05
C ALA A 135 -7.14 10.92 12.56
N PRO A 136 -8.25 10.90 13.31
CA PRO A 136 -8.17 10.81 14.78
C PRO A 136 -7.59 9.44 15.20
N LEU A 137 -7.06 9.33 16.43
CA LEU A 137 -6.77 8.02 17.07
C LEU A 137 -7.84 7.63 18.07
#